data_AF-A0A2E3Q3P8-F1
#
_entry.id   AF-A0A2E3Q3P8-F1
#
_cell.length_a   1.000
_cell.length_b   1.000
_cell.length_c   1.000
_cell.angle_alpha   90.00
_cell.angle_beta   90.00
_cell.angle_gamma   90.00
#
_symmetry.space_group_name_H-M   'P 1'
#
loop_
_entity.id
_entity.type
_entity.pdbx_description
1 polymer ?
#
loop_
_entity_poly.entity_id
_entity_poly.type
_entity_poly.pdbx_seq_one_letter_code
_entity_poly.pdbx_strand_id
1 'polypeptide(L)' 'MKELATLPAVIGNRLLAELEAEGIHADCADLPSGDQSPFAAAMMTIRIEDQVDPRADHEEHGPRFHDRWPARRG' A
#
# COMPACT_ATOMS: atom_id res chain seq x y z
N MET A 1 -8.43 -0.88 11.60
CA MET A 1 -7.85 -0.30 10.37
C MET A 1 -6.58 0.43 10.73
N LYS A 2 -5.52 0.24 9.95
CA LYS A 2 -4.21 0.85 10.12
C LYS A 2 -3.85 1.66 8.88
N GLU A 3 -3.27 2.85 9.07
CA GLU A 3 -2.75 3.65 7.96
C GLU A 3 -1.50 2.98 7.36
N LEU A 4 -1.53 2.75 6.05
CA LEU A 4 -0.44 2.11 5.32
C LEU A 4 0.50 3.17 4.74
N ALA A 5 -0.04 4.14 4.00
CA ALA A 5 0.74 5.17 3.32
C ALA A 5 -0.12 6.38 2.94
N THR A 6 0.54 7.54 2.81
CA THR A 6 -0.04 8.74 2.20
C THR A 6 0.76 9.08 0.95
N LEU A 7 0.10 9.04 -0.20
CA LEU A 7 0.72 9.06 -1.53
C LEU A 7 -0.08 10.00 -2.47
N PRO A 8 0.50 10.46 -3.60
CA PRO A 8 -0.28 11.08 -4.66
C PRO A 8 -1.41 10.16 -5.13
N ALA A 9 -2.61 10.70 -5.36
CA ALA A 9 -3.81 9.92 -5.70
C ALA A 9 -3.61 9.00 -6.92
N VAL A 10 -2.81 9.41 -7.90
CA VAL A 10 -2.46 8.57 -9.07
C VAL A 10 -1.71 7.30 -8.66
N ILE A 11 -0.76 7.42 -7.71
CA ILE A 11 -0.01 6.29 -7.18
C ILE A 11 -0.90 5.49 -6.22
N GLY A 12 -1.68 6.17 -5.39
CA GLY A 12 -2.62 5.56 -4.45
C GLY A 12 -3.66 4.66 -5.14
N ASN A 13 -4.28 5.12 -6.21
CA ASN A 13 -5.24 4.34 -7.00
C ASN A 13 -4.63 3.06 -7.57
N ARG A 14 -3.36 3.12 -7.99
CA ARG A 14 -2.66 1.94 -8.47
C ARG A 14 -2.38 0.95 -7.33
N LEU A 15 -1.93 1.45 -6.17
CA LEU A 15 -1.71 0.61 -5.00
C LEU A 15 -3.01 -0.06 -4.52
N LEU A 16 -4.14 0.65 -4.52
CA LEU A 16 -5.44 0.06 -4.19
C LEU A 16 -5.80 -1.10 -5.11
N ALA A 17 -5.61 -0.94 -6.43
CA ALA A 17 -5.88 -2.03 -7.38
C ALA A 17 -4.95 -3.24 -7.16
N GLU A 18 -3.70 -2.99 -6.79
CA GLU A 18 -2.75 -4.06 -6.43
C GLU A 18 -3.17 -4.78 -5.14
N LEU A 19 -3.61 -4.04 -4.10
CA LEU A 19 -4.13 -4.62 -2.85
C LEU A 19 -5.40 -5.44 -3.08
N GLU A 20 -6.34 -4.94 -3.89
CA GLU A 20 -7.56 -5.66 -4.26
C GLU A 20 -7.25 -6.95 -5.03
N ALA A 21 -6.29 -6.92 -5.96
CA ALA A 21 -5.86 -8.10 -6.71
C ALA A 21 -5.22 -9.18 -5.81
N GLU A 22 -4.57 -8.77 -4.72
CA GLU A 22 -4.02 -9.65 -3.68
C GLU A 22 -5.08 -10.09 -2.65
N GLY A 23 -6.34 -9.62 -2.78
CA GLY A 23 -7.43 -9.91 -1.84
C GLY A 23 -7.30 -9.20 -0.49
N ILE A 24 -6.48 -8.15 -0.41
CA ILE A 24 -6.30 -7.34 0.79
C ILE A 24 -7.36 -6.24 0.82
N HIS A 25 -8.18 -6.24 1.86
CA HIS A 25 -9.18 -5.19 2.04
C HIS A 25 -8.52 -3.87 2.46
N ALA A 26 -8.65 -2.87 1.60
CA ALA A 26 -8.08 -1.53 1.78
C ALA A 26 -9.17 -0.45 1.65
N ASP A 27 -9.07 0.56 2.49
CA ASP A 27 -9.87 1.76 2.52
C ASP A 27 -9.02 2.97 2.11
N CYS A 28 -9.65 4.05 1.66
CA CYS A 28 -8.94 5.26 1.28
C CYS A 28 -9.65 6.55 1.68
N ALA A 29 -8.85 7.57 1.95
CA ALA A 29 -9.33 8.91 2.24
C ALA A 29 -8.52 9.93 1.44
N ASP A 30 -9.22 10.73 0.63
CA ASP A 30 -8.61 11.88 -0.04
C ASP A 30 -8.24 12.95 0.98
N LEU A 31 -7.03 13.49 0.87
CA LEU A 31 -6.64 14.67 1.60
C LEU A 31 -6.80 15.90 0.70
N PRO A 32 -7.50 16.95 1.16
CA PRO A 32 -7.50 18.20 0.44
C PRO A 32 -6.05 18.71 0.38
N SER A 33 -5.55 18.95 -0.82
CA SER A 33 -4.28 19.65 -0.98
C SER A 33 -4.41 21.02 -0.32
N GLY A 34 -3.72 21.20 0.81
CA GLY A 34 -3.64 22.50 1.49
C GLY A 34 -2.90 23.56 0.67
N ASP A 35 -2.26 23.13 -0.42
CA ASP A 35 -1.66 23.97 -1.44
C ASP A 35 -2.65 24.14 -2.60
N GLN A 36 -3.10 25.38 -2.81
CA GLN A 36 -4.01 25.76 -3.91
C GLN A 36 -3.29 25.87 -5.27
N SER A 37 -2.01 25.53 -5.32
CA SER A 37 -1.26 25.45 -6.57
C SER A 37 -1.91 24.44 -7.52
N PRO A 38 -2.08 24.77 -8.81
CA PRO A 38 -2.55 23.82 -9.83
C PRO A 38 -1.53 22.68 -10.07
N PHE A 39 -0.32 22.80 -9.53
CA PHE A 39 0.71 21.78 -9.55
C PHE A 39 0.72 20.92 -8.28
N ALA A 40 -0.08 21.26 -7.26
CA ALA A 40 -0.20 20.46 -6.06
C ALA A 40 -0.88 19.13 -6.41
N ALA A 41 -0.13 18.04 -6.31
CA ALA A 41 -0.69 16.72 -6.50
C ALA A 41 -1.75 16.46 -5.42
N ALA A 42 -2.93 15.97 -5.84
CA ALA A 42 -3.92 15.47 -4.90
C ALA A 42 -3.29 14.31 -4.09
N MET A 43 -3.41 14.37 -2.78
CA MET A 43 -2.86 13.37 -1.87
C MET A 43 -3.97 12.48 -1.34
N MET A 44 -3.64 11.23 -1.09
CA MET A 44 -4.58 10.19 -0.68
C MET A 44 -3.90 9.31 0.37
N THR A 45 -4.63 9.03 1.45
CA THR A 45 -4.20 8.10 2.49
C THR A 45 -4.89 6.77 2.28
N ILE A 46 -4.11 5.69 2.25
CA ILE A 46 -4.59 4.33 2.16
C ILE A 46 -4.50 3.68 3.54
N ARG A 47 -5.56 3.01 3.94
CA ARG A 47 -5.68 2.25 5.19
C ARG A 47 -5.98 0.80 4.84
N ILE A 48 -5.44 -0.12 5.60
CA ILE A 48 -5.74 -1.55 5.45
C ILE A 48 -6.35 -2.09 6.74
N GLU A 49 -7.09 -3.19 6.63
CA GLU A 49 -7.47 -3.92 7.83
C GLU A 49 -6.21 -4.45 8.51
N ASP A 50 -6.18 -4.31 9.85
CA ASP A 50 -5.09 -4.85 10.64
C ASP A 50 -5.34 -6.36 10.71
N GLN A 51 -4.77 -7.10 9.77
CA GLN A 51 -4.64 -8.54 9.93
C GLN A 51 -3.61 -8.73 11.04
N VAL A 52 -4.10 -8.82 12.28
CA VAL A 52 -3.32 -9.35 13.39
C VAL A 52 -2.94 -10.75 12.97
N ASP A 53 -1.72 -10.91 12.47
CA ASP A 53 -1.20 -12.20 12.04
C ASP A 53 -1.12 -13.08 13.30
N PRO A 54 -2.03 -14.07 13.48
CA PRO A 54 -2.00 -14.91 14.68
C PRO A 54 -0.78 -15.84 14.68
N ARG A 55 0.08 -15.76 13.65
CA ARG A 55 1.31 -16.54 13.50
C ARG A 55 2.56 -15.79 13.96
N ALA A 56 2.45 -14.52 14.38
CA ALA A 56 3.57 -13.76 14.92
C ALA A 56 4.03 -14.19 16.33
N ASP A 57 3.66 -15.41 16.76
CA ASP A 57 4.16 -16.06 17.99
C ASP A 57 4.61 -17.52 17.73
N HIS A 58 4.88 -17.92 16.49
CA HIS A 58 5.60 -19.17 16.20
C HIS A 58 6.96 -18.87 15.58
N GLU A 59 7.98 -19.28 16.32
CA GLU A 59 9.40 -19.11 16.06
C GLU A 59 9.89 -19.59 14.68
N GLU A 60 11.05 -19.03 14.31
CA GLU A 60 12.15 -19.69 13.58
C GLU A 60 12.27 -19.58 12.04
N HIS A 61 13.43 -19.05 11.63
CA HIS A 61 14.13 -19.11 10.35
C HIS A 61 13.48 -19.90 9.18
N GLY A 62 13.04 -19.16 8.14
CA GLY A 62 12.77 -19.68 6.79
C GLY A 62 13.44 -18.81 5.71
N PRO A 63 13.89 -19.37 4.57
CA PRO A 63 14.87 -18.74 3.67
C PRO A 63 14.38 -17.42 3.05
N ARG A 64 15.30 -16.46 2.97
CA ARG A 64 15.09 -15.08 2.48
C ARG A 64 14.54 -15.06 1.04
N PHE A 65 13.33 -14.53 0.87
CA PHE A 65 12.65 -14.36 -0.43
C PHE A 65 13.21 -13.19 -1.30
N HIS A 66 14.46 -12.77 -1.12
CA HIS A 66 15.04 -11.68 -1.93
C HIS A 66 15.41 -12.11 -3.37
N ASP A 67 15.20 -13.39 -3.74
CA ASP A 67 15.66 -13.98 -5.00
C ASP A 67 14.70 -13.89 -6.20
N ARG A 68 13.53 -13.22 -6.10
CA ARG A 68 12.59 -13.18 -7.23
C ARG A 68 11.92 -11.84 -7.49
N TRP A 69 12.74 -10.81 -7.72
CA TRP A 69 12.33 -9.68 -8.56
C TRP A 69 12.47 -10.07 -10.03
N PRO A 70 11.41 -10.10 -10.86
CA PRO A 70 11.59 -10.36 -12.29
C PRO A 70 12.29 -9.16 -12.94
N ALA A 71 13.51 -9.39 -13.43
CA ALA A 71 14.18 -8.48 -14.34
C ALA A 71 13.26 -8.22 -15.54
N ARG A 72 12.86 -6.96 -15.75
CA ARG A 72 12.13 -6.54 -16.95
C ARG A 72 12.96 -6.91 -18.19
N ARG A 73 12.45 -7.82 -19.03
CA ARG A 73 12.79 -7.91 -20.45
C ARG A 73 11.60 -7.35 -21.23
N GLY A 74 11.85 -6.27 -21.94
CA GLY A 74 10.99 -5.64 -22.94
C GLY A 74 11.84 -4.63 -23.67
#